data_AF-A0A537G448-F1
#
_entry.id   AF-A0A537G448-F1
#
_cell.length_a   1.000
_cell.length_b   1.000
_cell.length_c   1.000
_cell.angle_alpha   90.00
_cell.angle_beta   90.00
_cell.angle_gamma   90.00
#
_symmetry.space_group_name_H-M   'P 1'
#
loop_
_entity.id
_entity.type
_entity.pdbx_description
1 polymer ?
#
loop_
_entity_poly.entity_id
_entity_poly.type
_entity_poly.pdbx_seq_one_letter_code
_entity_poly.pdbx_strand_id
1 'polypeptide(L)'
;MAGGLGSGNRRGGFGGGGAPLLEGALLGSMMSHGMGGGSGPRKAIQMNQNYNYPVVALKGLTEYQPHDYQFTIEERSLFDISKYPKGIKILNGDISEDAAKNQAKTLVDELQSQKAHAQYHMIQQISSEEDLSDTELLHVPIWFARYNHKGNKIVLILDGNSGNVINSTGL
;
A
#
# COMPACT_ATOMS: atom_id res chain seq x y z
N MET A 1 21.35 6.92 -85.62
CA MET A 1 21.35 6.44 -84.22
C MET A 1 21.81 7.57 -83.31
N ALA A 2 21.47 7.49 -82.03
CA ALA A 2 21.69 8.45 -80.93
C ALA A 2 20.63 9.57 -80.81
N GLY A 3 19.61 9.26 -80.00
CA GLY A 3 18.59 10.17 -79.50
C GLY A 3 19.11 11.08 -78.39
N GLY A 4 18.44 12.23 -78.23
CA GLY A 4 18.86 13.31 -77.36
C GLY A 4 18.08 13.45 -76.04
N LEU A 5 18.46 14.54 -75.36
CA LEU A 5 17.73 15.38 -74.42
C LEU A 5 17.30 14.80 -73.06
N GLY A 6 17.71 15.52 -72.00
CA GLY A 6 16.74 16.00 -71.01
C GLY A 6 17.02 15.71 -69.54
N SER A 7 17.70 16.65 -68.87
CA SER A 7 17.44 17.23 -67.53
C SER A 7 16.61 16.45 -66.48
N GLY A 8 17.11 16.39 -65.24
CA GLY A 8 16.23 16.31 -64.06
C GLY A 8 16.85 15.82 -62.74
N ASN A 9 17.25 16.77 -61.89
CA ASN A 9 17.45 16.72 -60.42
C ASN A 9 17.23 15.41 -59.64
N ARG A 10 18.22 14.97 -58.85
CA ARG A 10 18.04 14.30 -57.54
C ARG A 10 19.22 14.62 -56.59
N ARG A 11 18.95 15.35 -55.50
CA ARG A 11 18.84 14.84 -54.11
C ARG A 11 20.22 14.91 -53.42
N GLY A 12 20.48 15.90 -52.57
CA GLY A 12 19.78 16.15 -51.31
C GLY A 12 20.56 15.42 -50.21
N GLY A 13 21.55 16.09 -49.63
CA GLY A 13 22.33 15.58 -48.51
C GLY A 13 21.55 15.65 -47.20
N PHE A 14 21.90 14.80 -46.24
CA PHE A 14 21.79 15.06 -44.81
C PHE A 14 22.73 14.09 -44.07
N GLY A 15 23.82 14.65 -43.54
CA GLY A 15 24.53 14.10 -42.39
C GLY A 15 23.94 14.69 -41.10
N GLY A 16 24.31 14.08 -39.96
CA GLY A 16 23.88 14.47 -38.62
C GLY A 16 22.83 13.49 -38.09
N GLY A 17 22.98 12.85 -36.95
CA GLY A 17 23.96 13.01 -35.88
C GLY A 17 23.44 12.11 -34.76
N GLY A 18 24.33 11.28 -34.20
CA GLY A 18 24.00 10.50 -33.02
C GLY A 18 23.73 11.45 -31.85
N ALA A 19 22.59 11.24 -31.20
CA ALA A 19 22.30 11.77 -29.87
C ALA A 19 21.72 10.62 -29.03
N PRO A 20 21.97 10.63 -27.71
CA PRO A 20 22.04 9.44 -26.88
C PRO A 20 20.65 8.91 -26.54
N LEU A 21 20.57 7.60 -26.34
CA LEU A 21 19.40 6.94 -25.76
C LEU A 21 19.20 7.51 -24.35
N LEU A 22 18.17 8.33 -24.18
CA LEU A 22 17.67 8.72 -22.88
C LEU A 22 17.01 7.48 -22.26
N GLU A 23 17.60 6.99 -21.19
CA GLU A 23 17.03 6.00 -20.29
C GLU A 23 15.72 6.56 -19.71
N GLY A 24 14.58 5.97 -20.07
CA GLY A 24 13.26 6.36 -19.55
C GLY A 24 12.13 6.54 -20.58
N ALA A 25 12.32 6.27 -21.87
CA ALA A 25 11.21 6.29 -22.84
C ALA A 25 10.48 4.93 -22.88
N LEU A 26 9.26 4.91 -22.34
CA LEU A 26 8.29 3.81 -22.46
C LEU A 26 8.10 3.43 -23.93
N LEU A 27 8.66 2.27 -24.31
CA LEU A 27 8.46 1.63 -25.60
C LEU A 27 7.06 1.01 -25.63
N GLY A 28 6.07 1.80 -26.05
CA GLY A 28 4.67 1.38 -26.06
C GLY A 28 3.81 2.14 -27.07
N SER A 29 4.31 2.39 -28.28
CA SER A 29 3.48 2.87 -29.38
C SER A 29 3.81 2.13 -30.67
N MET A 30 3.31 0.90 -30.78
CA MET A 30 3.14 0.25 -32.08
C MET A 30 1.71 -0.27 -32.22
N MET A 31 0.95 0.49 -33.02
CA MET A 31 -0.03 0.01 -34.00
C MET A 31 -0.91 -1.18 -33.58
N SER A 32 -2.12 -0.89 -33.08
CA SER A 32 -3.26 -1.81 -33.18
C SER A 32 -4.43 -1.08 -33.83
N HIS A 33 -4.48 -1.18 -35.17
CA HIS A 33 -5.71 -0.96 -35.92
C HIS A 33 -6.53 -2.25 -35.82
N GLY A 34 -7.46 -2.29 -34.86
CA GLY A 34 -8.39 -3.41 -34.67
C GLY A 34 -9.69 -2.90 -34.06
N MET A 35 -10.78 -3.09 -34.79
CA MET A 35 -12.16 -2.76 -34.42
C MET A 35 -12.55 -3.35 -33.05
N GLY A 36 -13.35 -2.59 -32.29
CA GLY A 36 -14.31 -3.14 -31.33
C GLY A 36 -14.04 -2.80 -29.87
N GLY A 37 -14.97 -2.06 -29.27
CA GLY A 37 -15.11 -1.95 -27.81
C GLY A 37 -15.01 -0.52 -27.33
N GLY A 38 -16.15 0.08 -26.96
CA GLY A 38 -16.27 1.41 -26.37
C GLY A 38 -15.67 1.50 -24.97
N SER A 39 -14.37 1.29 -24.84
CA SER A 39 -13.63 1.64 -23.64
C SER A 39 -13.01 3.01 -23.87
N GLY A 40 -13.45 4.00 -23.09
CA GLY A 40 -12.74 5.28 -23.00
C GLY A 40 -11.26 5.10 -22.67
N PRO A 41 -10.45 6.15 -22.80
CA PRO A 41 -9.00 6.09 -22.58
C PRO A 41 -8.70 5.50 -21.19
N ARG A 42 -8.01 4.37 -21.16
CA ARG A 42 -7.57 3.72 -19.92
C ARG A 42 -6.26 4.36 -19.48
N LYS A 43 -6.14 4.64 -18.18
CA LYS A 43 -4.91 5.17 -17.58
C LYS A 43 -4.42 4.21 -16.51
N ALA A 44 -3.15 3.82 -16.60
CA ALA A 44 -2.45 3.13 -15.52
C ALA A 44 -1.94 4.17 -14.52
N ILE A 45 -2.16 3.92 -13.23
CA ILE A 45 -1.71 4.78 -12.13
C ILE A 45 -1.02 3.90 -11.10
N GLN A 46 0.11 4.38 -10.59
CA GLN A 46 0.86 3.71 -9.53
C GLN A 46 0.69 4.48 -8.22
N MET A 47 0.42 3.77 -7.13
CA MET A 47 0.29 4.32 -5.78
C MET A 47 1.33 3.67 -4.87
N ASN A 48 2.41 4.40 -4.60
CA ASN A 48 3.48 3.93 -3.72
C ASN A 48 3.27 4.51 -2.33
N GLN A 49 3.29 3.66 -1.31
CA GLN A 49 3.13 4.05 0.09
C GLN A 49 4.04 3.19 0.95
N ASN A 50 4.41 3.72 2.12
CA ASN A 50 5.14 2.99 3.14
C ASN A 50 4.33 3.04 4.44
N TYR A 51 4.26 1.90 5.14
CA TYR A 51 3.44 1.75 6.34
C TYR A 51 4.23 1.06 7.45
N ASN A 52 4.18 1.63 8.64
CA ASN A 52 4.48 0.91 9.87
C ASN A 52 3.19 0.26 10.35
N TYR A 53 2.79 -0.82 9.68
CA TYR A 53 1.45 -1.41 9.86
C TYR A 53 1.39 -2.34 11.09
N PRO A 54 0.60 -2.00 12.12
CA PRO A 54 0.50 -2.82 13.31
C PRO A 54 -0.41 -4.03 13.10
N VAL A 55 0.00 -5.18 13.65
CA VAL A 55 -0.82 -6.40 13.71
C VAL A 55 -1.00 -6.82 15.17
N VAL A 56 -2.24 -7.02 15.58
CA VAL A 56 -2.59 -7.60 16.89
C VAL A 56 -2.10 -9.04 16.93
N ALA A 57 -1.11 -9.29 17.78
CA ALA A 57 -0.46 -10.59 17.88
C ALA A 57 -1.21 -11.61 18.76
N LEU A 58 -2.45 -11.34 19.14
CA LEU A 58 -3.26 -12.19 20.02
C LEU A 58 -4.43 -12.79 19.23
N LYS A 59 -4.49 -14.13 19.14
CA LYS A 59 -5.52 -14.84 18.37
C LYS A 59 -6.95 -14.53 18.85
N GLY A 60 -7.12 -14.36 20.15
CA GLY A 60 -8.43 -14.03 20.74
C GLY A 60 -8.93 -12.62 20.43
N LEU A 61 -8.08 -11.77 19.83
CA LEU A 61 -8.37 -10.36 19.54
C LEU A 61 -8.21 -10.03 18.04
N THR A 62 -8.23 -11.04 17.17
CA THR A 62 -8.10 -10.84 15.72
C THR A 62 -9.23 -10.00 15.11
N GLU A 63 -10.42 -9.95 15.71
CA GLU A 63 -11.51 -9.08 15.27
C GLU A 63 -11.20 -7.58 15.43
N TYR A 64 -10.17 -7.25 16.19
CA TYR A 64 -9.81 -5.90 16.61
C TYR A 64 -8.56 -5.37 15.89
N GLN A 65 -8.22 -5.92 14.73
CA GLN A 65 -7.08 -5.44 13.95
C GLN A 65 -7.23 -3.95 13.62
N PRO A 66 -6.14 -3.16 13.64
CA PRO A 66 -6.16 -1.78 13.19
C PRO A 66 -6.56 -1.69 11.71
N HIS A 67 -7.13 -0.56 11.27
CA HIS A 67 -7.46 -0.34 9.85
C HIS A 67 -6.36 0.45 9.15
N ASP A 68 -6.22 1.74 9.46
CA ASP A 68 -5.20 2.64 8.90
C ASP A 68 -4.30 3.26 9.98
N TYR A 69 -4.41 2.77 11.21
CA TYR A 69 -3.66 3.25 12.36
C TYR A 69 -2.19 2.85 12.32
N GLN A 70 -1.31 3.76 12.75
CA GLN A 70 0.11 3.49 12.93
C GLN A 70 0.56 4.06 14.28
N PHE A 71 1.39 3.30 14.99
CA PHE A 71 1.98 3.79 16.23
C PHE A 71 3.09 4.80 15.96
N THR A 72 3.18 5.81 16.82
CA THR A 72 4.34 6.70 16.93
C THR A 72 5.50 5.90 17.52
N ILE A 73 6.41 5.41 16.67
CA ILE A 73 7.52 4.53 17.08
C ILE A 73 8.72 5.31 17.63
N GLU A 74 8.74 6.62 17.46
CA GLU A 74 9.82 7.51 17.89
C GLU A 74 9.98 7.53 19.42
N GLU A 75 8.88 7.29 20.15
CA GLU A 75 8.83 7.27 21.60
C GLU A 75 9.04 5.87 22.20
N ARG A 76 9.34 4.86 21.35
CA ARG A 76 9.56 3.49 21.82
C ARG A 76 10.80 3.42 22.71
N SER A 77 10.71 2.59 23.74
CA SER A 77 11.85 2.28 24.59
C SER A 77 12.09 0.78 24.61
N LEU A 78 13.34 0.38 24.84
CA LEU A 78 13.67 -1.03 25.06
C LEU A 78 12.90 -1.54 26.28
N PHE A 79 12.27 -2.69 26.10
CA PHE A 79 11.49 -3.31 27.15
C PHE A 79 12.39 -3.69 28.34
N ASP A 80 12.04 -3.20 29.54
CA ASP A 80 12.75 -3.47 30.77
C ASP A 80 11.77 -3.91 31.86
N ILE A 81 11.75 -5.21 32.13
CA ILE A 81 10.89 -5.84 33.15
C ILE A 81 11.12 -5.26 34.55
N SER A 82 12.32 -4.76 34.85
CA SER A 82 12.64 -4.23 36.18
C SER A 82 11.89 -2.95 36.53
N LYS A 83 11.38 -2.24 35.51
CA LYS A 83 10.55 -1.03 35.66
C LYS A 83 9.10 -1.33 36.01
N TYR A 84 8.69 -2.60 35.99
CA TYR A 84 7.33 -3.03 36.24
C TYR A 84 7.19 -3.70 37.61
N PRO A 85 6.00 -3.59 38.26
CA PRO A 85 5.71 -4.31 39.50
C PRO A 85 6.03 -5.81 39.43
N LYS A 86 6.57 -6.34 40.53
CA LYS A 86 6.83 -7.78 40.66
C LYS A 86 5.52 -8.58 40.52
N GLY A 87 5.59 -9.69 39.78
CA GLY A 87 4.46 -10.60 39.58
C GLY A 87 3.64 -10.34 38.31
N ILE A 88 3.98 -9.31 37.52
CA ILE A 88 3.37 -9.11 36.21
C ILE A 88 3.83 -10.21 35.24
N LYS A 89 2.86 -10.90 34.65
CA LYS A 89 3.12 -11.89 33.59
C LYS A 89 3.27 -11.15 32.26
N ILE A 90 4.44 -11.28 31.64
CA ILE A 90 4.67 -10.81 30.28
C ILE A 90 4.39 -11.96 29.33
N LEU A 91 3.59 -11.68 28.31
CA LEU A 91 3.23 -12.63 27.27
C LEU A 91 3.86 -12.18 25.95
N ASN A 92 4.32 -13.16 25.18
CA ASN A 92 4.61 -12.97 23.77
C ASN A 92 3.29 -12.97 22.98
N GLY A 93 3.37 -12.65 21.70
CA GLY A 93 2.25 -12.89 20.78
C GLY A 93 1.85 -14.37 20.73
N ASP A 94 0.56 -14.62 20.55
CA ASP A 94 -0.03 -15.94 20.30
C ASP A 94 0.09 -16.37 18.82
N ILE A 95 0.56 -15.47 17.96
CA ILE A 95 0.84 -15.71 16.54
C ILE A 95 2.35 -15.60 16.27
N SER A 96 2.83 -16.32 15.26
CA SER A 96 4.22 -16.22 14.81
C SER A 96 4.46 -14.95 13.99
N GLU A 97 5.74 -14.58 13.83
CA GLU A 97 6.16 -13.53 12.92
C GLU A 97 5.64 -13.76 11.48
N ASP A 98 5.77 -14.98 10.95
CA ASP A 98 5.26 -15.29 9.61
C ASP A 98 3.74 -15.10 9.50
N ALA A 99 2.99 -15.47 10.54
CA ALA A 99 1.55 -15.25 10.57
C ALA A 99 1.21 -13.76 10.64
N ALA A 100 1.97 -12.98 11.42
CA ALA A 100 1.82 -11.53 11.49
C ALA A 100 2.13 -10.87 10.15
N LYS A 101 3.20 -11.28 9.46
CA LYS A 101 3.56 -10.81 8.11
C LYS A 101 2.44 -11.08 7.10
N ASN A 102 1.94 -12.31 7.04
CA ASN A 102 0.85 -12.66 6.14
C ASN A 102 -0.45 -11.88 6.43
N GLN A 103 -0.72 -11.64 7.70
CA GLN A 103 -1.86 -10.81 8.11
C GLN A 103 -1.67 -9.34 7.72
N ALA A 104 -0.48 -8.79 7.91
CA ALA A 104 -0.16 -7.42 7.49
C ALA A 104 -0.37 -7.24 5.98
N LYS A 105 0.11 -8.18 5.16
CA LYS A 105 -0.12 -8.18 3.70
C LYS A 105 -1.59 -8.07 3.35
N THR A 106 -2.39 -8.99 3.91
CA THR A 106 -3.83 -9.01 3.65
C THR A 106 -4.50 -7.67 4.00
N LEU A 107 -4.15 -7.10 5.16
CA LEU A 107 -4.73 -5.85 5.64
C LEU A 107 -4.23 -4.62 4.87
N VAL A 108 -2.96 -4.59 4.46
CA VAL A 108 -2.37 -3.52 3.64
C VAL A 108 -2.95 -3.54 2.23
N ASP A 109 -3.10 -4.72 1.62
CA ASP A 109 -3.80 -4.90 0.35
C ASP A 109 -5.23 -4.35 0.41
N GLU A 110 -5.96 -4.67 1.48
CA GLU A 110 -7.32 -4.17 1.70
C GLU A 110 -7.35 -2.64 1.86
N LEU A 111 -6.43 -2.08 2.66
CA LEU A 111 -6.29 -0.64 2.86
C LEU A 111 -5.96 0.09 1.56
N GLN A 112 -5.06 -0.46 0.74
CA GLN A 112 -4.67 0.13 -0.54
C GLN A 112 -5.82 0.09 -1.55
N SER A 113 -6.55 -1.02 -1.60
CA SER A 113 -7.76 -1.15 -2.39
C SER A 113 -8.80 -0.08 -2.00
N GLN A 114 -9.06 0.08 -0.69
CA GLN A 114 -9.96 1.10 -0.17
C GLN A 114 -9.51 2.53 -0.55
N LYS A 115 -8.22 2.84 -0.41
CA LYS A 115 -7.66 4.15 -0.80
C LYS A 115 -7.77 4.40 -2.31
N ALA A 116 -7.53 3.39 -3.14
CA ALA A 116 -7.69 3.50 -4.58
C ALA A 116 -9.16 3.76 -4.94
N HIS A 117 -10.10 3.03 -4.36
CA HIS A 117 -11.54 3.22 -4.58
C HIS A 117 -12.05 4.58 -4.07
N ALA A 118 -11.46 5.14 -3.02
CA ALA A 118 -11.78 6.50 -2.56
C ALA A 118 -11.31 7.58 -3.55
N GLN A 119 -10.24 7.34 -4.31
CA GLN A 119 -9.68 8.30 -5.26
C GLN A 119 -10.22 8.11 -6.70
N TYR A 120 -10.54 6.88 -7.10
CA TYR A 120 -10.89 6.52 -8.46
C TYR A 120 -12.22 5.76 -8.51
N HIS A 121 -13.15 6.28 -9.32
CA HIS A 121 -14.49 5.73 -9.43
C HIS A 121 -14.59 4.50 -10.34
N MET A 122 -13.80 4.43 -11.42
CA MET A 122 -13.84 3.34 -12.39
C MET A 122 -12.51 2.60 -12.42
N ILE A 123 -12.35 1.66 -11.50
CA ILE A 123 -11.17 0.80 -11.44
C ILE A 123 -11.49 -0.52 -12.14
N GLN A 124 -10.73 -0.84 -13.19
CA GLN A 124 -10.88 -2.11 -13.92
C GLN A 124 -10.05 -3.24 -13.32
N GLN A 125 -8.89 -2.90 -12.75
CA GLN A 125 -7.96 -3.84 -12.15
C GLN A 125 -7.09 -3.11 -11.12
N ILE A 126 -6.82 -3.78 -10.00
CA ILE A 126 -5.80 -3.39 -9.01
C ILE A 126 -4.86 -4.59 -8.88
N SER A 127 -3.56 -4.30 -8.80
CA SER A 127 -2.54 -5.26 -8.38
C SER A 127 -1.65 -4.54 -7.37
N SER A 128 -1.35 -5.22 -6.28
CA SER A 128 -0.43 -4.78 -5.25
C SER A 128 0.81 -5.67 -5.26
N GLU A 129 1.94 -5.06 -4.93
CA GLU A 129 3.19 -5.76 -4.65
C GLU A 129 3.73 -5.17 -3.36
N GLU A 130 4.09 -6.05 -2.44
CA GLU A 130 4.41 -5.67 -1.08
C GLU A 130 5.80 -6.18 -0.72
N ASP A 131 6.68 -5.27 -0.38
CA ASP A 131 7.98 -5.58 0.18
C ASP A 131 7.92 -5.38 1.70
N LEU A 132 8.13 -6.45 2.45
CA LEU A 132 8.04 -6.45 3.91
C LEU A 132 9.45 -6.46 4.51
N SER A 133 9.69 -5.54 5.44
CA SER A 133 10.86 -5.58 6.30
C SER A 133 10.73 -6.59 7.44
N ASP A 134 11.76 -6.67 8.27
CA ASP A 134 11.71 -7.38 9.56
C ASP A 134 10.60 -6.84 10.45
N THR A 135 10.07 -7.72 11.31
CA THR A 135 9.01 -7.36 12.25
C THR A 135 9.56 -7.20 13.66
N GLU A 136 8.91 -6.32 14.43
CA GLU A 136 9.23 -6.09 15.82
C GLU A 136 7.99 -6.37 16.68
N LEU A 137 8.18 -7.07 17.80
CA LEU A 137 7.12 -7.22 18.80
C LEU A 137 7.08 -5.96 19.67
N LEU A 138 5.94 -5.26 19.64
CA LEU A 138 5.70 -4.08 20.47
C LEU A 138 4.71 -4.38 21.59
N HIS A 139 5.09 -4.03 22.82
CA HIS A 139 4.18 -3.98 23.96
C HIS A 139 3.66 -2.56 24.10
N VAL A 140 2.38 -2.37 23.81
CA VAL A 140 1.71 -1.06 23.82
C VAL A 140 0.55 -1.06 24.83
N PRO A 141 0.31 0.03 25.56
CA PRO A 141 -0.87 0.16 26.40
C PRO A 141 -2.11 0.33 25.51
N ILE A 142 -3.10 -0.55 25.66
CA ILE A 142 -4.35 -0.51 24.90
C ILE A 142 -5.52 -0.39 25.86
N TRP A 143 -6.44 0.52 25.59
CA TRP A 143 -7.68 0.66 26.35
C TRP A 143 -8.87 0.16 25.53
N PHE A 144 -9.69 -0.68 26.15
CA PHE A 144 -10.97 -1.13 25.60
C PHE A 144 -12.10 -0.39 26.30
N ALA A 145 -12.82 0.45 25.55
CA ALA A 145 -13.96 1.15 26.07
C ALA A 145 -15.25 0.56 25.46
N ARG A 146 -16.09 -0.02 26.31
CA ARG A 146 -17.30 -0.74 25.88
C ARG A 146 -18.55 -0.01 26.39
N TYR A 147 -19.46 0.29 25.47
CA TYR A 147 -20.67 1.05 25.77
C TYR A 147 -21.90 0.39 25.16
N ASN A 148 -23.04 0.58 25.81
CA ASN A 148 -24.34 0.33 25.19
C ASN A 148 -24.98 1.68 24.88
N HIS A 149 -25.15 1.99 23.59
CA HIS A 149 -25.80 3.21 23.16
C HIS A 149 -27.03 2.88 22.32
N LYS A 150 -28.22 3.24 22.81
CA LYS A 150 -29.51 3.02 22.11
C LYS A 150 -29.71 1.56 21.64
N GLY A 151 -29.26 0.59 22.44
CA GLY A 151 -29.35 -0.83 22.11
C GLY A 151 -28.18 -1.39 21.30
N ASN A 152 -27.29 -0.54 20.77
CA ASN A 152 -26.09 -0.97 20.06
C ASN A 152 -24.91 -1.13 21.02
N LYS A 153 -24.19 -2.24 20.90
CA LYS A 153 -22.92 -2.47 21.59
C LYS A 153 -21.81 -1.81 20.79
N ILE A 154 -21.17 -0.81 21.39
CA ILE A 154 -20.03 -0.11 20.82
C ILE A 154 -18.78 -0.54 21.57
N VAL A 155 -17.73 -0.89 20.83
CA VAL A 155 -16.39 -1.15 21.37
C VAL A 155 -15.44 -0.18 20.70
N LEU A 156 -14.74 0.62 21.50
CA LEU A 156 -13.63 1.46 21.04
C LEU A 156 -12.34 0.87 21.56
N ILE A 157 -11.34 0.85 20.68
CA ILE A 157 -9.98 0.42 20.99
C ILE A 157 -9.12 1.65 20.84
N LEU A 158 -8.48 2.03 21.93
CA LEU A 158 -7.74 3.28 22.03
C LEU A 158 -6.28 2.96 22.31
N ASP A 159 -5.41 3.73 21.68
CA ASP A 159 -4.01 3.80 22.07
C ASP A 159 -3.92 4.49 23.43
N GLY A 160 -3.42 3.77 24.44
CA GLY A 160 -3.24 4.30 25.79
C GLY A 160 -2.14 5.35 25.92
N ASN A 161 -1.25 5.49 24.92
CA ASN A 161 -0.25 6.55 24.88
C ASN A 161 -0.82 7.86 24.32
N SER A 162 -1.41 7.80 23.12
CA SER A 162 -1.87 9.01 22.40
C SER A 162 -3.34 9.36 22.63
N GLY A 163 -4.16 8.40 23.08
CA GLY A 163 -5.62 8.54 23.16
C GLY A 163 -6.35 8.38 21.81
N ASN A 164 -5.62 8.12 20.73
CA ASN A 164 -6.21 7.94 19.40
C ASN A 164 -7.01 6.64 19.28
N VAL A 165 -8.03 6.66 18.41
CA VAL A 165 -8.82 5.46 18.09
C VAL A 165 -8.02 4.57 17.13
N ILE A 166 -7.76 3.34 17.54
CA ILE A 166 -7.10 2.30 16.73
C ILE A 166 -8.14 1.57 15.87
N ASN A 167 -9.26 1.22 16.48
CA ASN A 167 -10.39 0.56 15.82
C ASN A 167 -11.66 0.80 16.65
N SER A 168 -12.82 0.70 16.00
CA SER A 168 -14.13 0.76 16.61
C SER A 168 -15.06 -0.28 15.98
N THR A 169 -15.87 -0.93 16.80
CA THR A 169 -16.94 -1.84 16.35
C THR A 169 -18.29 -1.29 16.80
N GLY A 170 -19.27 -1.29 15.91
CA GLY A 170 -20.65 -0.87 16.22
C GLY A 170 -20.90 0.63 16.18
N LEU A 171 -19.96 1.42 15.65
CA LEU A 171 -20.16 2.83 15.29
C LEU A 171 -20.81 2.98 13.91
#